data_AF-A0A0R3LGE1-F1
#
_entry.id   AF-A0A0R3LGE1-F1
#
_cell.length_a   1.000
_cell.length_b   1.000
_cell.length_c   1.000
_cell.angle_alpha   90.00
_cell.angle_beta   90.00
_cell.angle_gamma   90.00
#
_symmetry.space_group_name_H-M   'P 1'
#
loop_
_entity.id
_entity.type
_entity.pdbx_description
1 polymer ?
#
loop_
_entity_poly.entity_id
_entity_poly.type
_entity_poly.pdbx_seq_one_letter_code
_entity_poly.pdbx_strand_id
1 'polypeptide(L)'
;MMLQNIQAPDSPRNSRGCSETDVLVARGRLSNAKMWFAHRRWDVLPDNERGRRILQWGADHAWLAGPANPRRSVRRWCRRWASRLTDAELDDIVAAAAASNKRWTSDQSAMVLEITVRDREALQLWFFGADDDPHFEQRIKLKRAKGAARARKCRAARSTGRKRGRPALELSPEEMAARIREQNAERQRRRRASRKNPSRDIIDIGSVTDLSVTLPQTPILLPAPLDVRRAPQARRPPVPNEAIVMLELVEAELLPETKIVMPKQPEVIELIPIKARLAPARRQPVHPGVLERYRAQGNATFGGKL
;
A
#
# COMPACT_ATOMS: atom_id res chain seq x y z
N MET A 1 -22.06 24.09 -55.91
CA MET A 1 -20.84 24.25 -55.07
C MET A 1 -21.17 23.77 -53.66
N MET A 2 -20.83 22.53 -53.33
CA MET A 2 -21.00 21.96 -51.99
C MET A 2 -19.68 22.09 -51.23
N LEU A 3 -19.64 22.96 -50.23
CA LEU A 3 -18.50 23.07 -49.32
C LEU A 3 -18.59 21.92 -48.31
N GLN A 4 -17.73 20.91 -48.50
CA GLN A 4 -17.55 19.83 -47.55
C GLN A 4 -16.89 20.36 -46.28
N ASN A 5 -17.61 20.19 -45.17
CA ASN A 5 -17.21 20.58 -43.83
C ASN A 5 -16.16 19.55 -43.35
N ILE A 6 -14.88 19.87 -43.51
CA ILE A 6 -13.77 19.03 -43.04
C ILE A 6 -13.73 19.15 -41.51
N GLN A 7 -14.35 18.17 -40.84
CA GLN A 7 -14.16 17.95 -39.41
C GLN A 7 -12.69 17.61 -39.15
N ALA A 8 -12.02 18.48 -38.40
CA ALA A 8 -10.69 18.24 -37.88
C ALA A 8 -10.69 16.95 -37.03
N PRO A 9 -9.71 16.05 -37.21
CA PRO A 9 -9.61 14.86 -36.39
C PRO A 9 -9.32 15.23 -34.94
N ASP A 10 -10.06 14.57 -34.07
CA ASP A 10 -10.00 14.56 -32.61
C ASP A 10 -8.65 15.02 -32.02
N SER A 11 -8.72 16.15 -31.32
CA SER A 11 -7.73 16.50 -30.29
C SER A 11 -7.52 15.29 -29.37
N PRO A 12 -6.28 14.86 -29.08
CA PRO A 12 -6.03 13.70 -28.23
C PRO A 12 -6.53 13.98 -26.81
N ARG A 13 -7.76 13.53 -26.52
CA ARG A 13 -8.32 13.50 -25.17
C ARG A 13 -7.46 12.53 -24.34
N ASN A 14 -6.83 13.06 -23.29
CA ASN A 14 -6.08 12.35 -22.23
C ASN A 14 -4.60 12.00 -22.48
N SER A 15 -3.77 12.94 -22.92
CA SER A 15 -2.35 12.91 -22.58
C SER A 15 -2.14 13.30 -21.10
N ARG A 16 -2.63 12.50 -20.15
CA ARG A 16 -2.03 12.53 -18.80
C ARG A 16 -0.63 11.96 -18.96
N GLY A 17 0.35 12.84 -19.16
CA GLY A 17 1.74 12.46 -19.38
C GLY A 17 2.16 11.40 -18.37
N CYS A 18 2.80 10.34 -18.88
CA CYS A 18 3.44 9.33 -18.03
C CYS A 18 4.38 10.07 -17.09
N SER A 19 4.08 10.12 -15.79
CA SER A 19 4.94 10.82 -14.85
C SER A 19 6.29 10.12 -14.78
N GLU A 20 7.36 10.85 -14.49
CA GLU A 20 8.69 10.26 -14.32
C GLU A 20 8.69 9.09 -13.32
N THR A 21 7.86 9.19 -12.28
CA THR A 21 7.63 8.11 -11.32
C THR A 21 7.05 6.85 -11.94
N ASP A 22 6.11 6.98 -12.88
CA ASP A 22 5.48 5.85 -13.57
C ASP A 22 6.53 5.13 -14.45
N VAL A 23 7.42 5.88 -15.10
CA VAL A 23 8.55 5.35 -15.89
C VAL A 23 9.53 4.56 -15.01
N LEU A 24 9.90 5.12 -13.85
CA LEU A 24 10.83 4.48 -12.90
C LEU A 24 10.24 3.18 -12.34
N VAL A 25 8.97 3.21 -11.93
CA VAL A 25 8.27 2.01 -11.44
C VAL A 25 8.18 0.96 -12.53
N ALA A 26 7.87 1.35 -13.77
CA ALA A 26 7.79 0.40 -14.89
C ALA A 26 9.14 -0.27 -15.17
N ARG A 27 10.23 0.49 -15.21
CA ARG A 27 11.59 -0.04 -15.37
C ARG A 27 11.98 -0.97 -14.22
N GLY A 28 11.70 -0.56 -12.98
CA GLY A 28 11.95 -1.36 -11.80
C GLY A 28 11.22 -2.70 -11.83
N ARG A 29 9.95 -2.71 -12.23
CA ARG A 29 9.16 -3.95 -12.40
C ARG A 29 9.71 -4.85 -13.49
N LEU A 30 10.07 -4.32 -14.65
CA LEU A 30 10.70 -5.13 -15.71
C LEU A 30 12.03 -5.73 -15.24
N SER A 31 12.81 -4.99 -14.44
CA SER A 31 14.06 -5.50 -13.84
C SER A 31 13.78 -6.64 -12.86
N ASN A 32 12.85 -6.45 -11.93
CA ASN A 32 12.45 -7.47 -10.97
C ASN A 32 11.86 -8.71 -11.65
N ALA A 33 11.08 -8.54 -12.73
CA ALA A 33 10.55 -9.66 -13.50
C ALA A 33 11.65 -10.48 -14.15
N LYS A 34 12.73 -9.85 -14.65
CA LYS A 34 13.90 -10.58 -15.17
C LYS A 34 14.55 -11.45 -14.09
N MET A 35 14.75 -10.90 -12.88
CA MET A 35 15.27 -11.66 -11.74
C MET A 35 14.35 -12.84 -11.40
N TRP A 36 13.04 -12.61 -11.41
CA TRP A 36 12.04 -13.64 -11.16
C TRP A 36 12.06 -14.75 -12.21
N PHE A 37 12.11 -14.40 -13.49
CA PHE A 37 12.19 -15.38 -14.58
C PHE A 37 13.49 -16.20 -14.51
N ALA A 38 14.62 -15.56 -14.17
CA ALA A 38 15.87 -16.27 -13.94
C ALA A 38 15.77 -17.26 -12.77
N HIS A 39 15.14 -16.87 -11.65
CA HIS A 39 14.90 -17.76 -10.51
C HIS A 39 14.02 -18.97 -10.90
N ARG A 40 13.00 -18.74 -11.75
CA ARG A 40 12.15 -19.81 -12.32
C ARG A 40 12.82 -20.60 -13.45
N ARG A 41 14.05 -20.25 -13.84
CA ARG A 41 14.80 -20.82 -14.98
C ARG A 41 14.02 -20.73 -16.30
N TRP A 42 13.31 -19.63 -16.50
CA TRP A 42 12.63 -19.35 -17.76
C TRP A 42 13.56 -18.57 -18.67
N ASP A 43 13.94 -19.20 -19.78
CA ASP A 43 14.61 -18.52 -20.90
C ASP A 43 13.58 -17.88 -21.86
N VAL A 44 12.40 -18.51 -21.97
CA VAL A 44 11.24 -18.07 -22.74
C VAL A 44 9.98 -18.28 -21.89
N LEU A 45 8.97 -17.44 -22.07
CA LEU A 45 7.69 -17.59 -21.36
C LEU A 45 6.92 -18.82 -21.87
N PRO A 46 6.15 -19.50 -20.99
CA PRO A 46 5.29 -20.62 -21.40
C PRO A 46 4.31 -20.24 -22.51
N ASP A 47 4.02 -21.17 -23.43
CA ASP A 47 2.99 -20.96 -24.47
C ASP A 47 1.58 -21.35 -24.00
N ASN A 48 1.19 -20.82 -22.86
CA ASN A 48 -0.13 -21.03 -22.29
C ASN A 48 -0.76 -19.70 -21.89
N GLU A 49 -1.99 -19.76 -21.39
CA GLU A 49 -2.74 -18.57 -20.99
C GLU A 49 -2.02 -17.74 -19.92
N ARG A 50 -1.28 -18.41 -19.03
CA ARG A 50 -0.42 -17.73 -18.06
C ARG A 50 0.69 -16.95 -18.76
N GLY A 51 1.42 -17.56 -19.69
CA GLY A 51 2.49 -16.88 -20.42
C GLY A 51 1.98 -15.69 -21.24
N ARG A 52 0.79 -15.80 -21.85
CA ARG A 52 0.13 -14.68 -22.54
C ARG A 52 -0.18 -13.52 -21.58
N ARG A 53 -0.74 -13.79 -20.40
CA ARG A 53 -0.99 -12.76 -19.36
C ARG A 53 0.30 -12.07 -18.90
N ILE A 54 1.37 -12.84 -18.67
CA ILE A 54 2.69 -12.30 -18.29
C ILE A 54 3.28 -11.46 -19.42
N LEU A 55 3.11 -11.89 -20.67
CA LEU A 55 3.58 -11.16 -21.84
C LEU A 55 2.85 -9.81 -21.98
N GLN A 56 1.52 -9.80 -21.88
CA GLN A 56 0.74 -8.55 -21.91
C GLN A 56 1.11 -7.63 -20.75
N TRP A 57 1.23 -8.18 -19.54
CA TRP A 57 1.70 -7.43 -18.37
C TRP A 57 3.05 -6.77 -18.65
N GLY A 58 4.00 -7.51 -19.23
CA GLY A 58 5.32 -6.98 -19.55
C GLY A 58 5.30 -5.97 -20.70
N ALA A 59 4.43 -6.14 -21.70
CA ALA A 59 4.22 -5.18 -22.79
C ALA A 59 3.69 -3.84 -22.26
N ASP A 60 2.68 -3.85 -21.38
CA ASP A 60 2.15 -2.63 -20.75
C ASP A 60 3.25 -1.86 -20.00
N HIS A 61 4.13 -2.57 -19.28
CA HIS A 61 5.24 -1.93 -18.56
C HIS A 61 6.36 -1.48 -19.52
N ALA A 62 6.65 -2.24 -20.57
CA ALA A 62 7.64 -1.87 -21.58
C ALA A 62 7.23 -0.59 -22.32
N TRP A 63 5.94 -0.43 -22.61
CA TRP A 63 5.37 0.79 -23.17
C TRP A 63 5.67 2.01 -22.29
N LEU A 64 5.41 1.91 -20.97
CA LEU A 64 5.65 2.99 -20.02
C LEU A 64 7.14 3.25 -19.74
N ALA A 65 7.98 2.21 -19.76
CA ALA A 65 9.40 2.30 -19.43
C ALA A 65 10.24 3.07 -20.46
N GLY A 66 9.77 3.14 -21.71
CA GLY A 66 10.48 3.76 -22.83
C GLY A 66 9.68 4.88 -23.48
N PRO A 67 9.41 6.01 -22.80
CA PRO A 67 8.51 7.06 -23.31
C PRO A 67 8.98 7.68 -24.63
N ALA A 68 10.29 7.70 -24.90
CA ALA A 68 10.84 8.19 -26.17
C ALA A 68 10.53 7.26 -27.36
N ASN A 69 10.44 5.95 -27.13
CA ASN A 69 10.26 4.93 -28.18
C ASN A 69 9.48 3.71 -27.63
N PRO A 70 8.20 3.87 -27.28
CA PRO A 70 7.46 2.85 -26.53
C PRO A 70 7.21 1.59 -27.37
N ARG A 71 6.89 1.73 -28.67
CA ARG A 71 6.74 0.61 -29.63
C ARG A 71 7.98 -0.28 -29.67
N ARG A 72 9.17 0.33 -29.75
CA ARG A 72 10.46 -0.40 -29.78
C ARG A 72 10.71 -1.13 -28.47
N SER A 73 10.34 -0.52 -27.34
CA SER A 73 10.47 -1.11 -26.01
C SER A 73 9.61 -2.37 -25.88
N VAL A 74 8.34 -2.31 -26.29
CA VAL A 74 7.43 -3.47 -26.32
C VAL A 74 7.96 -4.58 -27.22
N ARG A 75 8.33 -4.26 -28.47
CA ARG A 75 8.87 -5.27 -29.41
C ARG A 75 10.13 -5.95 -28.85
N ARG A 76 11.05 -5.19 -28.23
CA ARG A 76 12.25 -5.75 -27.60
C ARG A 76 11.90 -6.69 -26.45
N TRP A 77 10.91 -6.33 -25.63
CA TRP A 77 10.44 -7.18 -24.54
C TRP A 77 9.84 -8.49 -25.08
N CYS A 78 8.91 -8.40 -26.03
CA CYS A 78 8.26 -9.56 -26.60
C CYS A 78 9.24 -10.48 -27.32
N ARG A 79 10.18 -9.96 -28.14
CA ARG A 79 11.19 -10.78 -28.81
C ARG A 79 12.13 -11.51 -27.84
N ARG A 80 12.40 -10.93 -26.66
CA ARG A 80 13.24 -11.59 -25.64
C ARG A 80 12.52 -12.78 -25.00
N TRP A 81 11.23 -12.64 -24.72
CA TRP A 81 10.49 -13.58 -23.87
C TRP A 81 9.50 -14.47 -24.61
N ALA A 82 9.21 -14.15 -25.87
CA ALA A 82 8.29 -14.88 -26.74
C ALA A 82 8.79 -14.77 -28.19
N SER A 83 9.99 -15.32 -28.45
CA SER A 83 10.66 -15.28 -29.77
C SER A 83 9.87 -15.97 -30.89
N ARG A 84 8.94 -16.85 -30.52
CA ARG A 84 8.04 -17.56 -31.43
C ARG A 84 6.93 -16.70 -32.06
N LEU A 85 6.72 -15.47 -31.58
CA LEU A 85 5.66 -14.61 -32.11
C LEU A 85 6.01 -14.10 -33.50
N THR A 86 5.02 -14.13 -34.37
CA THR A 86 5.08 -13.51 -35.70
C THR A 86 5.10 -11.99 -35.60
N ASP A 87 5.57 -11.30 -36.65
CA ASP A 87 5.57 -9.84 -36.65
C ASP A 87 4.14 -9.24 -36.59
N ALA A 88 3.13 -9.94 -37.13
CA ALA A 88 1.73 -9.55 -37.04
C ALA A 88 1.22 -9.59 -35.58
N GLU A 89 1.48 -10.70 -34.86
CA GLU A 89 1.10 -10.81 -33.45
C GLU A 89 1.85 -9.78 -32.58
N LEU A 90 3.11 -9.46 -32.91
CA LEU A 90 3.85 -8.39 -32.24
C LEU A 90 3.19 -7.03 -32.46
N ASP A 91 2.67 -6.76 -33.66
CA ASP A 91 1.94 -5.52 -33.94
C ASP A 91 0.62 -5.43 -33.19
N ASP A 92 -0.10 -6.55 -33.06
CA ASP A 92 -1.33 -6.61 -32.24
C ASP A 92 -1.04 -6.31 -30.77
N ILE A 93 0.02 -6.88 -30.20
CA ILE A 93 0.42 -6.61 -28.80
C ILE A 93 0.84 -5.14 -28.63
N VAL A 94 1.56 -4.58 -29.61
CA VAL A 94 1.95 -3.16 -29.59
C VAL A 94 0.72 -2.26 -29.64
N ALA A 95 -0.27 -2.58 -30.49
CA ALA A 95 -1.52 -1.86 -30.58
C ALA A 95 -2.33 -1.96 -29.27
N ALA A 96 -2.42 -3.16 -28.71
CA ALA A 96 -3.09 -3.40 -27.43
C ALA A 96 -2.43 -2.63 -26.28
N ALA A 97 -1.10 -2.63 -26.18
CA ALA A 97 -0.35 -1.87 -25.17
C ALA A 97 -0.52 -0.35 -25.34
N ALA A 98 -0.60 0.13 -26.58
CA ALA A 98 -0.85 1.55 -26.87
C ALA A 98 -2.26 2.00 -26.45
N ALA A 99 -3.27 1.15 -26.65
CA ALA A 99 -4.65 1.40 -26.24
C ALA A 99 -4.91 1.13 -24.75
N SER A 100 -4.01 0.39 -24.09
CA SER A 100 -4.17 -0.01 -22.69
C SER A 100 -4.03 1.19 -21.76
N ASN A 101 -5.10 1.47 -21.03
CA ASN A 101 -5.08 2.40 -19.89
C ASN A 101 -4.79 1.67 -18.55
N LYS A 102 -4.36 0.40 -18.60
CA LYS A 102 -4.19 -0.42 -17.42
C LYS A 102 -2.99 0.06 -16.59
N ARG A 103 -3.27 0.54 -15.38
CA ARG A 103 -2.25 0.80 -14.37
C ARG A 103 -2.16 -0.38 -13.42
N TRP A 104 -1.11 -1.17 -13.57
CA TRP A 104 -0.85 -2.32 -12.73
C TRP A 104 -0.47 -1.90 -11.30
N THR A 105 -1.16 -2.43 -10.30
CA THR A 105 -0.72 -2.29 -8.90
C THR A 105 0.42 -3.27 -8.61
N SER A 106 1.11 -3.05 -7.49
CA SER A 106 2.14 -3.96 -6.99
C SER A 106 1.57 -5.38 -6.77
N ASP A 107 0.39 -5.46 -6.17
CA ASP A 107 -0.28 -6.72 -5.86
C ASP A 107 -0.83 -7.37 -7.14
N GLN A 108 -1.41 -6.62 -8.08
CA GLN A 108 -1.82 -7.17 -9.39
C GLN A 108 -0.65 -7.74 -10.19
N SER A 109 0.51 -7.10 -10.10
CA SER A 109 1.71 -7.62 -10.75
C SER A 109 2.18 -8.92 -10.08
N ALA A 110 2.07 -9.02 -8.75
CA ALA A 110 2.39 -10.24 -8.02
C ALA A 110 1.44 -11.39 -8.37
N MET A 111 0.13 -11.12 -8.49
CA MET A 111 -0.86 -12.12 -8.91
C MET A 111 -0.58 -12.66 -10.33
N VAL A 112 -0.26 -11.80 -11.29
CA VAL A 112 0.05 -12.24 -12.68
C VAL A 112 1.33 -13.07 -12.74
N LEU A 113 2.32 -12.73 -11.92
CA LEU A 113 3.60 -13.41 -11.87
C LEU A 113 3.62 -14.61 -10.90
N GLU A 114 2.55 -14.79 -10.11
CA GLU A 114 2.42 -15.75 -9.01
C GLU A 114 3.63 -15.68 -8.06
N ILE A 115 3.92 -14.47 -7.59
CA ILE A 115 5.03 -14.20 -6.67
C ILE A 115 4.53 -14.37 -5.24
N THR A 116 5.13 -15.29 -4.49
CA THR A 116 4.81 -15.48 -3.06
C THR A 116 5.55 -14.49 -2.16
N VAL A 117 5.15 -14.38 -0.89
CA VAL A 117 5.89 -13.63 0.15
C VAL A 117 7.32 -14.14 0.23
N ARG A 118 7.50 -15.46 0.24
CA ARG A 118 8.82 -16.10 0.28
C ARG A 118 9.69 -15.69 -0.90
N ASP A 119 9.14 -15.72 -2.11
CA ASP A 119 9.86 -15.33 -3.33
C ASP A 119 10.28 -13.86 -3.30
N ARG A 120 9.35 -12.99 -2.86
CA ARG A 120 9.58 -11.56 -2.74
C ARG A 120 10.70 -11.25 -1.75
N GLU A 121 10.74 -11.94 -0.62
CA GLU A 121 11.77 -11.78 0.40
C GLU A 121 13.13 -12.32 -0.06
N ALA A 122 13.14 -13.54 -0.62
CA ALA A 122 14.36 -14.19 -1.08
C ALA A 122 15.07 -13.41 -2.20
N LEU A 123 14.31 -12.86 -3.14
CA LEU A 123 14.83 -12.13 -4.29
C LEU A 123 14.80 -10.60 -4.10
N GLN A 124 14.35 -10.12 -2.94
CA GLN A 124 14.20 -8.70 -2.62
C GLN A 124 13.42 -7.94 -3.70
N LEU A 125 12.23 -8.43 -4.06
CA LEU A 125 11.43 -7.84 -5.15
C LEU A 125 10.66 -6.60 -4.67
N TRP A 126 11.33 -5.44 -4.65
CA TRP A 126 10.79 -4.17 -4.15
C TRP A 126 9.52 -3.65 -4.86
N PHE A 127 9.36 -3.91 -6.16
CA PHE A 127 8.26 -3.37 -6.97
C PHE A 127 7.04 -4.29 -7.09
N PHE A 128 7.08 -5.45 -6.43
CA PHE A 128 6.02 -6.44 -6.41
C PHE A 128 5.44 -6.60 -5.01
N GLY A 129 4.14 -6.86 -4.96
CA GLY A 129 3.49 -7.39 -3.76
C GLY A 129 3.77 -8.88 -3.62
N ALA A 130 2.92 -9.57 -2.88
CA ALA A 130 2.88 -11.02 -2.84
C ALA A 130 1.43 -11.47 -3.10
N ASP A 131 1.29 -12.60 -3.77
CA ASP A 131 0.02 -13.22 -4.15
C ASP A 131 -0.65 -13.89 -2.94
N ASP A 132 0.14 -14.51 -2.07
CA ASP A 132 -0.28 -15.24 -0.87
C ASP A 132 -0.20 -14.40 0.42
N ASP A 133 -0.22 -13.06 0.33
CA ASP A 133 -0.15 -12.20 1.53
C ASP A 133 -1.44 -12.31 2.38
N PRO A 134 -1.40 -12.94 3.58
CA PRO A 134 -2.58 -13.10 4.43
C PRO A 134 -3.09 -11.77 5.00
N HIS A 135 -2.26 -10.73 4.98
CA HIS A 135 -2.59 -9.40 5.49
C HIS A 135 -3.01 -8.41 4.39
N PHE A 136 -3.22 -8.88 3.14
CA PHE A 136 -3.60 -8.02 2.02
C PHE A 136 -4.82 -7.13 2.33
N GLU A 137 -5.92 -7.73 2.80
CA GLU A 137 -7.16 -7.00 3.13
C GLU A 137 -6.95 -5.99 4.25
N GLN A 138 -6.15 -6.36 5.26
CA GLN A 138 -5.82 -5.48 6.38
C GLN A 138 -4.99 -4.28 5.91
N ARG A 139 -3.99 -4.51 5.05
CA ARG A 139 -3.19 -3.44 4.42
C ARG A 139 -4.05 -2.49 3.60
N ILE A 140 -4.99 -3.00 2.79
CA ILE A 140 -5.89 -2.18 1.98
C ILE A 140 -6.80 -1.33 2.87
N LYS A 141 -7.40 -1.91 3.91
CA LYS A 141 -8.22 -1.17 4.89
C LYS A 141 -7.43 -0.07 5.57
N LEU A 142 -6.21 -0.38 6.04
CA LEU A 142 -5.34 0.61 6.69
C LEU A 142 -4.94 1.74 5.72
N LYS A 143 -4.62 1.41 4.46
CA LYS A 143 -4.31 2.40 3.42
C LYS A 143 -5.50 3.32 3.14
N ARG A 144 -6.71 2.76 3.02
CA ARG A 144 -7.96 3.53 2.85
C ARG A 144 -8.21 4.45 4.04
N ALA A 145 -8.05 3.94 5.27
CA ALA A 145 -8.21 4.74 6.50
C ALA A 145 -7.20 5.90 6.58
N LYS A 146 -5.91 5.64 6.31
CA LYS A 146 -4.86 6.68 6.25
C LYS A 146 -5.15 7.71 5.15
N GLY A 147 -5.58 7.27 3.98
CA GLY A 147 -5.97 8.15 2.88
C GLY A 147 -7.16 9.04 3.24
N ALA A 148 -8.20 8.49 3.87
CA ALA A 148 -9.35 9.23 4.34
C ALA A 148 -8.96 10.25 5.43
N ALA A 149 -8.09 9.88 6.37
CA ALA A 149 -7.58 10.79 7.40
C ALA A 149 -6.80 11.96 6.78
N ARG A 150 -5.91 11.68 5.81
CA ARG A 150 -5.17 12.72 5.07
C ARG A 150 -6.12 13.64 4.32
N ALA A 151 -7.12 13.08 3.64
CA ALA A 151 -8.13 13.87 2.92
C ALA A 151 -8.93 14.77 3.88
N ARG A 152 -9.33 14.26 5.06
CA ARG A 152 -9.98 15.06 6.11
C ARG A 152 -9.07 16.20 6.58
N LYS A 153 -7.79 15.93 6.85
CA LYS A 153 -6.81 16.96 7.24
C LYS A 153 -6.66 18.03 6.16
N CYS A 154 -6.50 17.64 4.90
CA CYS A 154 -6.42 18.56 3.78
C CYS A 154 -7.70 19.40 3.62
N ARG A 155 -8.88 18.78 3.75
CA ARG A 155 -10.16 19.50 3.70
C ARG A 155 -10.29 20.47 4.87
N ALA A 156 -9.91 20.09 6.08
CA ALA A 156 -9.94 20.98 7.24
C ALA A 156 -8.98 22.17 7.05
N ALA A 157 -7.75 21.92 6.59
CA ALA A 157 -6.77 22.97 6.34
C ALA A 157 -7.17 23.93 5.20
N ARG A 158 -7.83 23.43 4.16
CA ARG A 158 -8.32 24.24 3.02
C ARG A 158 -9.74 24.76 3.19
N SER A 159 -10.43 24.31 4.23
CA SER A 159 -11.75 24.81 4.61
C SER A 159 -11.52 26.11 5.35
N THR A 160 -11.76 27.23 4.68
CA THR A 160 -11.75 28.56 5.30
C THR A 160 -12.87 28.77 6.33
N GLY A 161 -13.65 27.73 6.67
CA GLY A 161 -14.82 27.78 7.56
C GLY A 161 -15.99 28.60 7.01
N ARG A 162 -15.73 29.43 5.98
CA ARG A 162 -16.71 30.26 5.29
C ARG A 162 -17.52 29.39 4.33
N LYS A 163 -18.85 29.50 4.43
CA LYS A 163 -19.74 29.03 3.36
C LYS A 163 -19.33 29.77 2.08
N ARG A 164 -19.03 29.03 1.01
CA ARG A 164 -18.74 29.60 -0.31
C ARG A 164 -19.88 30.54 -0.70
N GLY A 165 -19.56 31.78 -1.10
CA GLY A 165 -20.53 32.73 -1.64
C GLY A 165 -21.35 33.55 -0.65
N ARG A 166 -21.08 33.50 0.67
CA ARG A 166 -21.68 34.48 1.61
C ARG A 166 -20.74 35.67 1.80
N PRO A 167 -21.21 36.92 1.60
CA PRO A 167 -20.43 38.10 1.97
C PRO A 167 -20.09 38.03 3.46
N ALA A 168 -18.92 38.53 3.82
CA ALA A 168 -18.54 38.66 5.22
C ALA A 168 -19.58 39.57 5.89
N LEU A 169 -20.24 39.07 6.95
CA LEU A 169 -20.96 39.95 7.83
C LEU A 169 -19.90 40.76 8.59
N GLU A 170 -19.92 42.08 8.43
CA GLU A 170 -19.10 43.04 9.19
C GLU A 170 -19.64 43.13 10.63
N LEU A 171 -19.59 42.02 11.35
CA LEU A 171 -19.96 41.96 12.76
C LEU A 171 -18.74 42.27 13.61
N SER A 172 -18.93 43.04 14.68
CA SER A 172 -17.91 43.24 15.70
C SER A 172 -17.46 41.88 16.27
N PRO A 173 -16.19 41.72 16.69
CA PRO A 173 -15.72 40.51 17.36
C PRO A 173 -16.60 40.07 18.55
N GLU A 174 -17.20 41.02 19.26
CA GLU A 174 -18.11 40.77 20.39
C GLU A 174 -19.45 40.18 19.95
N GLU A 175 -20.05 40.73 18.89
CA GLU A 175 -21.29 40.22 18.30
C GLU A 175 -21.09 38.84 17.68
N MET A 176 -19.91 38.62 17.08
CA MET A 176 -19.53 37.32 16.55
C MET A 176 -19.45 36.26 17.67
N ALA A 177 -18.85 36.62 18.81
CA ALA A 177 -18.76 35.73 19.98
C ALA A 177 -20.14 35.44 20.59
N ALA A 178 -21.00 36.46 20.72
CA ALA A 178 -22.37 36.30 21.22
C ALA A 178 -23.19 35.34 20.34
N ARG A 179 -23.11 35.50 19.02
CA ARG A 179 -23.79 34.63 18.06
C ARG A 179 -23.28 33.19 18.10
N ILE A 180 -21.97 33.00 18.29
CA ILE A 180 -21.39 31.66 18.46
C ILE A 180 -21.91 31.01 19.76
N ARG A 181 -21.97 31.76 20.87
CA ARG A 181 -22.52 31.27 22.15
C ARG A 181 -23.97 30.86 22.01
N GLU A 182 -24.79 31.68 21.36
CA GLU A 182 -26.20 31.41 21.11
C GLU A 182 -26.40 30.17 20.23
N GLN A 183 -25.67 30.05 19.12
CA GLN A 183 -25.73 28.85 18.26
C GLN A 183 -25.27 27.58 18.97
N ASN A 184 -24.28 27.70 19.87
CA ASN A 184 -23.82 26.57 20.67
C ASN A 184 -24.83 26.19 21.75
N ALA A 185 -25.47 27.16 22.39
CA ALA A 185 -26.55 26.93 23.34
C ALA A 185 -27.75 26.24 22.65
N GLU A 186 -28.14 26.70 21.46
CA GLU A 186 -29.20 26.08 20.66
C GLU A 186 -28.83 24.65 20.22
N ARG A 187 -27.58 24.41 19.79
CA ARG A 187 -27.10 23.05 19.51
C ARG A 187 -27.12 22.16 20.75
N GLN A 188 -26.76 22.68 21.92
CA GLN A 188 -26.88 21.93 23.17
C GLN A 188 -28.34 21.65 23.54
N ARG A 189 -29.25 22.61 23.38
CA ARG A 189 -30.70 22.42 23.58
C ARG A 189 -31.25 21.32 22.68
N ARG A 190 -30.95 21.35 21.38
CA ARG A 190 -31.36 20.30 20.44
C ARG A 190 -30.77 18.93 20.79
N ARG A 191 -29.50 18.87 21.19
CA ARG A 191 -28.88 17.62 21.66
C ARG A 191 -29.60 17.07 22.90
N ARG A 192 -29.92 17.93 23.86
CA ARG A 192 -30.68 17.54 25.06
C ARG A 192 -32.08 17.05 24.69
N ALA A 193 -32.80 17.77 23.82
CA ALA A 193 -34.12 17.39 23.34
C ALA A 193 -34.12 16.08 22.52
N SER A 194 -33.03 15.79 21.78
CA SER A 194 -32.89 14.54 21.02
C SER A 194 -32.51 13.32 21.87
N ARG A 195 -32.11 13.51 23.13
CA ARG A 195 -31.93 12.38 24.05
C ARG A 195 -33.33 11.89 24.43
N LYS A 196 -33.85 10.91 23.69
CA LYS A 196 -34.95 10.07 24.17
C LYS A 196 -34.44 9.29 25.38
N ASN A 197 -34.62 9.85 26.57
CA ASN A 197 -34.80 9.16 27.85
C ASN A 197 -34.93 10.23 28.95
N PRO A 198 -36.11 10.43 29.57
CA PRO A 198 -36.13 10.91 30.94
C PRO A 198 -35.41 9.85 31.80
N SER A 199 -34.37 10.25 32.53
CA SER A 199 -33.86 9.42 33.62
C SER A 199 -35.02 9.17 34.58
N ARG A 200 -35.32 7.90 34.86
CA ARG A 200 -36.49 7.46 35.62
C ARG A 200 -36.35 7.64 37.14
N ASP A 201 -35.30 8.32 37.60
CA ASP A 201 -34.87 8.35 39.02
C ASP A 201 -34.90 9.76 39.66
N ILE A 202 -35.79 10.65 39.23
CA ILE A 202 -36.13 11.85 40.01
C ILE A 202 -37.61 11.77 40.36
N ILE A 203 -37.96 10.74 41.11
CA ILE A 203 -39.23 10.64 41.86
C ILE A 203 -38.82 10.25 43.28
N ASP A 204 -38.18 11.18 44.00
CA ASP A 204 -38.33 11.35 45.45
C ASP A 204 -37.48 12.54 45.92
N ILE A 205 -38.02 13.74 45.74
CA ILE A 205 -37.74 14.82 46.69
C ILE A 205 -39.10 15.13 47.27
N GLY A 206 -39.49 14.30 48.24
CA GLY A 206 -40.62 14.58 49.11
C GLY A 206 -40.48 15.99 49.64
N SER A 207 -41.54 16.77 49.46
CA SER A 207 -41.76 18.02 50.16
C SER A 207 -41.63 17.77 51.66
N VAL A 208 -40.58 18.28 52.29
CA VAL A 208 -40.52 18.45 53.75
C VAL A 208 -40.51 19.95 54.01
N THR A 209 -41.68 20.55 53.80
CA THR A 209 -42.12 21.64 54.66
C THR A 209 -42.70 20.97 55.89
N ASP A 210 -41.97 20.97 57.01
CA ASP A 210 -42.60 21.00 58.33
C ASP A 210 -41.64 21.58 59.37
N LEU A 211 -42.15 22.60 60.05
CA LEU A 211 -41.56 23.38 61.13
C LEU A 211 -41.95 22.77 62.48
N SER A 212 -40.98 22.45 63.34
CA SER A 212 -41.09 22.42 64.81
C SER A 212 -39.68 22.16 65.39
N VAL A 213 -38.93 23.14 65.92
CA VAL A 213 -38.99 23.80 67.25
C VAL A 213 -38.59 22.88 68.43
N THR A 214 -37.47 23.25 69.10
CA THR A 214 -36.93 22.88 70.45
C THR A 214 -36.45 21.43 70.69
N LEU A 215 -35.32 21.09 71.34
CA LEU A 215 -34.30 21.70 72.23
C LEU A 215 -33.07 20.73 72.33
N PRO A 216 -32.01 20.90 73.16
CA PRO A 216 -30.62 20.85 72.70
C PRO A 216 -29.74 19.69 73.24
N GLN A 217 -28.53 19.62 72.67
CA GLN A 217 -27.27 19.02 73.19
C GLN A 217 -27.16 17.48 73.33
N THR A 218 -26.34 16.90 72.45
CA THR A 218 -25.22 16.02 72.83
C THR A 218 -24.04 16.23 71.85
N PRO A 219 -22.79 16.41 72.32
CA PRO A 219 -21.64 16.51 71.42
C PRO A 219 -21.23 15.12 70.95
N ILE A 220 -21.41 14.86 69.64
CA ILE A 220 -20.92 13.64 68.99
C ILE A 220 -19.40 13.76 68.83
N LEU A 221 -18.68 12.85 69.50
CA LEU A 221 -17.27 12.58 69.24
C LEU A 221 -17.04 12.23 67.76
N LEU A 222 -16.18 12.98 67.10
CA LEU A 222 -15.56 12.60 65.83
C LEU A 222 -14.58 11.43 66.06
N PRO A 223 -14.66 10.33 65.30
CA PRO A 223 -13.49 9.50 65.05
C PRO A 223 -12.74 9.99 63.80
N ALA A 224 -11.42 10.03 63.93
CA ALA A 224 -10.43 10.34 62.92
C ALA A 224 -10.46 9.34 61.72
N PRO A 225 -9.87 9.71 60.57
CA PRO A 225 -9.95 8.91 59.35
C PRO A 225 -8.86 7.84 59.33
N LEU A 226 -9.24 6.57 59.16
CA LEU A 226 -8.28 5.51 58.80
C LEU A 226 -8.86 4.59 57.73
N ASP A 227 -8.26 4.76 56.54
CA ASP A 227 -7.68 3.67 55.74
C ASP A 227 -8.64 2.61 55.17
N VAL A 228 -9.22 2.93 54.01
CA VAL A 228 -9.89 1.94 53.14
C VAL A 228 -8.83 1.00 52.57
N ARG A 229 -8.59 -0.08 53.30
CA ARG A 229 -7.91 -1.27 52.80
C ARG A 229 -8.65 -1.79 51.57
N ARG A 230 -7.92 -1.72 50.46
CA ARG A 230 -8.18 -2.29 49.14
C ARG A 230 -8.60 -3.76 49.25
N ALA A 231 -9.85 -4.07 48.94
CA ALA A 231 -10.30 -5.44 48.72
C ALA A 231 -9.50 -6.08 47.55
N PRO A 232 -9.10 -7.36 47.65
CA PRO A 232 -8.35 -8.01 46.59
C PRO A 232 -9.24 -8.22 45.36
N GLN A 233 -8.85 -7.63 44.23
CA GLN A 233 -9.48 -7.93 42.95
C GLN A 233 -9.26 -9.41 42.59
N ALA A 234 -10.36 -10.06 42.24
CA ALA A 234 -10.40 -11.40 41.67
C ALA A 234 -9.41 -11.50 40.50
N ARG A 235 -8.45 -12.41 40.63
CA ARG A 235 -7.58 -12.83 39.53
C ARG A 235 -8.45 -13.55 38.49
N ARG A 236 -8.44 -13.05 37.25
CA ARG A 236 -8.95 -13.77 36.09
C ARG A 236 -8.18 -15.10 35.94
N PRO A 237 -8.85 -16.23 35.68
CA PRO A 237 -8.14 -17.45 35.31
C PRO A 237 -7.53 -17.32 33.91
N PRO A 238 -6.38 -17.97 33.65
CA PRO A 238 -5.76 -18.00 32.32
C PRO A 238 -6.57 -18.88 31.36
N VAL A 239 -6.64 -18.43 30.11
CA VAL A 239 -7.26 -19.16 28.99
C VAL A 239 -6.32 -20.30 28.57
N PRO A 240 -6.77 -21.56 28.47
CA PRO A 240 -5.98 -22.62 27.88
C PRO A 240 -6.13 -22.64 26.36
N ASN A 241 -4.99 -22.82 25.69
CA ASN A 241 -4.88 -23.09 24.26
C ASN A 241 -5.45 -24.46 23.90
N GLU A 242 -5.84 -24.55 22.63
CA GLU A 242 -6.40 -25.68 21.89
C GLU A 242 -5.67 -27.01 22.14
N ALA A 243 -6.43 -28.06 22.44
CA ALA A 243 -6.04 -29.43 22.24
C ALA A 243 -7.28 -30.32 22.04
N ILE A 244 -7.33 -30.97 20.87
CA ILE A 244 -7.81 -32.34 20.68
C ILE A 244 -9.35 -32.50 20.65
N VAL A 245 -9.90 -32.43 19.43
CA VAL A 245 -11.12 -33.18 19.06
C VAL A 245 -10.68 -34.62 18.83
N MET A 246 -11.06 -35.51 19.75
CA MET A 246 -11.02 -36.97 19.56
C MET A 246 -12.12 -37.35 18.57
N LEU A 247 -11.71 -37.87 17.42
CA LEU A 247 -12.53 -38.69 16.53
C LEU A 247 -12.51 -40.12 17.08
N GLU A 248 -13.69 -40.65 17.41
CA GLU A 248 -13.87 -42.08 17.67
C GLU A 248 -13.90 -42.89 16.37
N LEU A 249 -13.35 -44.10 16.52
CA LEU A 249 -13.20 -45.21 15.60
C LEU A 249 -14.46 -45.58 14.81
N VAL A 250 -14.27 -46.02 13.55
CA VAL A 250 -14.82 -47.29 13.02
C VAL A 250 -13.86 -47.89 11.97
N GLU A 251 -13.32 -49.05 12.34
CA GLU A 251 -12.97 -50.29 11.61
C GLU A 251 -12.33 -50.35 10.19
N ALA A 252 -11.22 -51.11 10.17
CA ALA A 252 -10.83 -52.20 9.25
C ALA A 252 -10.88 -52.01 7.72
N GLU A 253 -9.73 -52.17 7.05
CA GLU A 253 -9.44 -53.33 6.18
C GLU A 253 -8.06 -53.20 5.48
N LEU A 254 -7.34 -54.34 5.51
CA LEU A 254 -6.35 -54.89 4.56
C LEU A 254 -5.12 -54.11 4.06
N LEU A 255 -3.96 -54.75 4.32
CA LEU A 255 -2.65 -54.62 3.65
C LEU A 255 -2.76 -54.84 2.11
N PRO A 256 -1.78 -54.36 1.30
CA PRO A 256 -0.58 -55.18 1.09
C PRO A 256 0.75 -54.41 1.13
N GLU A 257 1.78 -55.18 1.46
CA GLU A 257 3.19 -54.87 1.53
C GLU A 257 3.72 -54.19 0.25
N THR A 258 4.38 -53.04 0.40
CA THR A 258 5.31 -52.54 -0.62
C THR A 258 6.69 -52.36 0.00
N LYS A 259 7.60 -53.22 -0.46
CA LYS A 259 9.04 -53.24 -0.17
C LYS A 259 9.65 -51.84 -0.22
N ILE A 260 10.12 -51.34 0.93
CA ILE A 260 10.97 -50.17 1.00
C ILE A 260 12.36 -50.58 0.52
N VAL A 261 12.68 -50.21 -0.73
CA VAL A 261 14.05 -50.21 -1.23
C VAL A 261 14.77 -49.07 -0.54
N MET A 262 15.73 -49.38 0.34
CA MET A 262 16.59 -48.37 0.96
C MET A 262 17.44 -47.66 -0.09
N PRO A 263 17.45 -46.31 -0.14
CA PRO A 263 18.45 -45.60 -0.92
C PRO A 263 19.82 -45.72 -0.25
N LYS A 264 20.78 -46.19 -1.03
CA LYS A 264 22.21 -46.29 -0.74
C LYS A 264 22.72 -44.92 -0.23
N GLN A 265 23.42 -44.93 0.92
CA GLN A 265 24.01 -43.75 1.54
C GLN A 265 24.92 -42.99 0.55
N PRO A 266 24.88 -41.64 0.49
CA PRO A 266 25.84 -40.88 -0.28
C PRO A 266 27.21 -40.88 0.40
N GLU A 267 28.25 -41.09 -0.41
CA GLU A 267 29.65 -41.07 -0.03
C GLU A 267 30.05 -39.75 0.62
N VAL A 268 30.91 -39.86 1.63
CA VAL A 268 31.52 -38.76 2.37
C VAL A 268 32.38 -37.93 1.41
N ILE A 269 31.92 -36.73 1.05
CA ILE A 269 32.76 -35.74 0.38
C ILE A 269 33.59 -35.04 1.46
N GLU A 270 34.88 -35.33 1.49
CA GLU A 270 35.86 -34.63 2.31
C GLU A 270 35.90 -33.14 1.97
N LEU A 271 35.62 -32.30 2.98
CA LEU A 271 35.77 -30.85 2.92
C LEU A 271 37.26 -30.49 2.90
N ILE A 272 37.78 -30.15 1.71
CA ILE A 272 39.08 -29.51 1.55
C ILE A 272 39.01 -28.08 2.13
N PRO A 273 39.85 -27.70 3.12
CA PRO A 273 39.86 -26.34 3.63
C PRO A 273 40.54 -25.39 2.64
N ILE A 274 39.77 -24.47 2.05
CA ILE A 274 40.29 -23.36 1.24
C ILE A 274 40.93 -22.33 2.17
N LYS A 275 42.21 -22.53 2.49
CA LYS A 275 43.13 -21.48 2.95
C LYS A 275 44.24 -21.32 1.93
N ALA A 276 44.11 -20.36 1.01
CA ALA A 276 45.27 -19.71 0.41
C ALA A 276 44.92 -18.42 -0.36
N ARG A 277 45.58 -17.34 0.05
CA ARG A 277 46.14 -16.25 -0.78
C ARG A 277 45.19 -15.20 -1.37
N LEU A 278 44.93 -14.19 -0.54
CA LEU A 278 44.91 -12.79 -0.97
C LEU A 278 46.25 -12.44 -1.64
N ALA A 279 46.22 -12.18 -2.94
CA ALA A 279 47.28 -11.48 -3.66
C ALA A 279 46.81 -10.05 -3.96
N PRO A 280 47.62 -9.01 -3.75
CA PRO A 280 47.24 -7.63 -4.06
C PRO A 280 47.19 -7.42 -5.58
N ALA A 281 46.08 -6.84 -6.04
CA ALA A 281 45.87 -6.48 -7.43
C ALA A 281 46.99 -5.53 -7.92
N ARG A 282 47.77 -6.00 -8.92
CA ARG A 282 48.68 -5.16 -9.69
C ARG A 282 47.86 -4.07 -10.40
N ARG A 283 48.09 -2.81 -10.03
CA ARG A 283 47.62 -1.63 -10.77
C ARG A 283 48.24 -1.69 -12.17
N GLN A 284 47.41 -1.68 -13.21
CA GLN A 284 47.89 -1.39 -14.56
C GLN A 284 48.20 0.11 -14.68
N PRO A 285 49.25 0.50 -15.41
CA PRO A 285 49.55 1.91 -15.67
C PRO A 285 48.50 2.49 -16.63
N VAL A 286 47.92 3.62 -16.23
CA VAL A 286 47.04 4.43 -17.07
C VAL A 286 47.90 5.10 -18.14
N HIS A 287 47.58 4.87 -19.42
CA HIS A 287 48.21 5.54 -20.55
C HIS A 287 48.04 7.07 -20.44
N PRO A 288 49.11 7.88 -20.57
CA PRO A 288 48.99 9.33 -20.63
C PRO A 288 48.55 9.73 -22.04
N GLY A 289 47.25 9.86 -22.26
CA GLY A 289 46.72 10.25 -23.58
C GLY A 289 45.23 10.57 -23.68
N VAL A 290 44.46 10.51 -22.59
CA VAL A 290 42.99 10.69 -22.64
C VAL A 290 42.52 12.00 -22.01
N LEU A 291 43.45 12.80 -21.46
CA LEU A 291 43.13 14.08 -20.78
C LEU A 291 43.29 15.32 -21.67
N GLU A 292 43.37 15.17 -23.00
CA GLU A 292 43.52 16.29 -23.94
C GLU A 292 42.35 16.48 -24.93
N ARG A 293 41.22 15.79 -24.73
CA ARG A 293 40.02 15.95 -25.60
C ARG A 293 38.84 16.68 -24.96
N TYR A 294 38.95 17.09 -23.69
CA TYR A 294 37.89 17.83 -22.98
C TYR A 294 38.21 19.31 -22.72
N ARG A 295 39.19 19.90 -23.43
CA ARG A 295 39.51 21.33 -23.35
C ARG A 295 39.17 22.15 -24.60
N ALA A 296 38.54 21.54 -25.62
CA ALA A 296 38.28 22.18 -26.92
C ALA A 296 36.78 22.34 -27.29
N GLN A 297 35.85 22.33 -26.33
CA GLN A 297 34.41 22.60 -26.59
C GLN A 297 33.75 23.55 -25.59
N GLY A 298 34.54 24.37 -24.89
CA GLY A 298 34.05 25.47 -24.06
C GLY A 298 34.62 26.79 -24.54
N ASN A 299 34.13 27.31 -25.67
CA ASN A 299 34.24 28.72 -26.05
C ASN A 299 33.47 28.99 -27.35
N ALA A 300 32.14 29.12 -27.24
CA ALA A 300 31.35 29.92 -28.17
C ALA A 300 30.06 30.35 -27.44
N THR A 301 29.67 31.60 -27.67
CA THR A 301 28.47 32.30 -27.20
C THR A 301 28.44 32.80 -25.75
N PHE A 302 29.28 33.80 -25.47
CA PHE A 302 28.87 34.95 -24.65
C PHE A 302 29.14 36.24 -25.45
N GLY A 303 28.06 36.92 -25.82
CA GLY A 303 28.01 38.24 -26.45
C GLY A 303 26.53 38.54 -26.65
N GLY A 304 25.88 39.36 -25.83
CA GLY A 304 26.26 40.72 -25.46
C GLY A 304 25.53 41.67 -26.41
N LYS A 305 24.36 42.16 -26.00
CA LYS A 305 23.80 43.41 -26.50
C LYS A 305 23.27 44.22 -25.32
N LEU A 306 23.64 45.50 -25.41
CA LEU A 306 23.51 46.67 -24.54
C LEU A 306 22.19 46.80 -23.81
#